data_AF-A0A521HZ96-F1
#
_entry.id   AF-A0A521HZ96-F1
#
_cell.length_a   1.000
_cell.length_b   1.000
_cell.length_c   1.000
_cell.angle_alpha   90.00
_cell.angle_beta   90.00
_cell.angle_gamma   90.00
#
_symmetry.space_group_name_H-M   'P 1'
#
loop_
_entity.id
_entity.type
_entity.pdbx_description
1 polymer ?
#
loop_
_entity_poly.entity_id
_entity_poly.type
_entity_poly.pdbx_seq_one_letter_code
_entity_poly.pdbx_strand_id
1 'polypeptide(L)'
;MYNSSFEFSSRDAVIDFFRAWQYRVQPTEWNFDGLPERAHNLIGSMHLVADHNTDTSHFQVFLIELRMEAVRNRIGKTQLTPILEPFYRRFPQGNYLFVFARSDYSSVAFVSPKRVGQDAHTHEADLMEMLPGMERVETARSTETRLRLRLLHLDAPLDLTFTERQILEEIRLTPGEQRADMVWNKVREAFSVEKVTEQFYKEYRNLFEHLKAALQKTISNSAQRHGFGMCQ
;
A
#
# COMPACT_ATOMS: atom_id res chain seq x y z
N MET A 1 20.54 -12.13 -7.31
CA MET A 1 19.76 -10.96 -7.74
C MET A 1 18.75 -11.45 -8.77
N TYR A 2 17.49 -11.62 -8.40
CA TYR A 2 16.44 -11.93 -9.37
C TYR A 2 15.98 -10.62 -10.00
N ASN A 3 16.15 -10.51 -11.31
CA ASN A 3 15.58 -9.43 -12.11
C ASN A 3 14.08 -9.73 -12.24
N SER A 4 13.29 -9.40 -11.22
CA SER A 4 11.83 -9.44 -11.33
C SER A 4 11.45 -8.29 -12.27
N SER A 5 11.33 -8.58 -13.56
CA SER A 5 10.69 -7.65 -14.49
C SER A 5 9.23 -7.58 -14.10
N PHE A 6 8.81 -6.44 -13.54
CA PHE A 6 7.41 -6.18 -13.29
C PHE A 6 6.79 -5.82 -14.63
N GLU A 7 5.92 -6.69 -15.15
CA GLU A 7 5.14 -6.42 -16.35
C GLU A 7 3.68 -6.72 -16.05
N PHE A 8 2.86 -5.67 -16.00
CA PHE A 8 1.42 -5.78 -15.82
C PHE A 8 0.76 -5.42 -17.13
N SER A 9 0.71 -6.37 -18.07
CA SER A 9 0.14 -6.19 -19.41
C SER A 9 -1.23 -6.86 -19.58
N SER A 10 -1.63 -7.70 -18.63
CA SER A 10 -2.90 -8.42 -18.66
C SER A 10 -3.33 -8.88 -17.28
N ARG A 11 -4.56 -9.38 -17.19
CA ARG A 11 -5.09 -10.04 -16.00
C ARG A 11 -4.19 -11.20 -15.56
N ASP A 12 -3.79 -12.03 -16.51
CA ASP A 12 -2.98 -13.21 -16.25
C ASP A 12 -1.58 -12.82 -15.74
N ALA A 13 -1.01 -11.71 -16.24
CA ALA A 13 0.25 -11.18 -15.72
C ALA A 13 0.16 -10.76 -14.24
N VAL A 14 -0.96 -10.14 -13.83
CA VAL A 14 -1.21 -9.82 -12.40
C VAL A 14 -1.36 -11.09 -11.56
N ILE A 15 -2.08 -12.09 -12.07
CA ILE A 15 -2.27 -13.38 -11.38
C ILE A 15 -0.93 -14.11 -11.22
N ASP A 16 -0.12 -14.15 -12.28
CA ASP A 16 1.20 -14.76 -12.30
C ASP A 16 2.17 -14.05 -11.36
N PHE A 17 2.07 -12.73 -11.25
CA PHE A 17 2.80 -11.95 -10.25
C PHE A 17 2.51 -12.43 -8.82
N PHE A 18 1.23 -12.54 -8.42
CA PHE A 18 0.87 -13.03 -7.09
C PHE A 18 1.30 -14.48 -6.87
N ARG A 19 1.23 -15.32 -7.90
CA ARG A 19 1.67 -16.72 -7.84
C ARG A 19 3.18 -16.82 -7.62
N ALA A 20 3.97 -16.05 -8.38
CA ALA A 20 5.42 -15.98 -8.21
C ALA A 20 5.79 -15.53 -6.79
N TRP A 21 4.93 -14.73 -6.17
CA TRP A 21 5.12 -14.15 -4.84
C TRP A 21 4.50 -14.96 -3.71
N GLN A 22 4.21 -16.25 -3.96
CA GLN A 22 3.78 -17.24 -2.97
C GLN A 22 2.43 -16.93 -2.31
N TYR A 23 1.58 -16.10 -2.94
CA TYR A 23 0.19 -15.97 -2.51
C TYR A 23 -0.62 -17.21 -2.88
N ARG A 24 -1.69 -17.48 -2.12
CA ARG A 24 -2.64 -18.57 -2.40
C ARG A 24 -3.60 -18.15 -3.51
N VAL A 25 -3.11 -18.21 -4.74
CA VAL A 25 -3.84 -17.74 -5.91
C VAL A 25 -4.95 -18.74 -6.31
N GLN A 26 -6.20 -18.28 -6.26
CA GLN A 26 -7.40 -19.01 -6.68
C GLN A 26 -8.34 -18.05 -7.43
N PRO A 27 -8.03 -17.71 -8.70
CA PRO A 27 -8.74 -16.71 -9.45
C PRO A 27 -10.21 -17.11 -9.65
N THR A 28 -11.12 -16.33 -9.09
CA THR A 28 -12.57 -16.56 -9.21
C THR A 28 -13.26 -15.24 -9.52
N GLU A 29 -14.19 -15.24 -10.47
CA GLU A 29 -15.01 -14.06 -10.74
C GLU A 29 -15.85 -13.74 -9.50
N TRP A 30 -15.86 -12.47 -9.11
CA TRP A 30 -16.56 -12.01 -7.91
C TRP A 30 -17.82 -11.24 -8.29
N ASN A 31 -18.95 -11.63 -7.73
CA ASN A 31 -20.20 -10.92 -7.93
C ASN A 31 -20.21 -9.61 -7.12
N PHE A 32 -20.37 -8.48 -7.82
CA PHE A 32 -20.46 -7.14 -7.24
C PHE A 32 -21.85 -6.49 -7.37
N ASP A 33 -22.91 -7.26 -7.64
CA ASP A 33 -24.30 -6.81 -7.82
C ASP A 33 -24.83 -5.96 -6.67
N GLY A 34 -24.39 -6.25 -5.44
CA GLY A 34 -24.79 -5.47 -4.26
C GLY A 34 -23.99 -4.19 -4.01
N LEU A 35 -23.14 -3.76 -4.94
CA LEU A 35 -22.53 -2.43 -4.92
C LEU A 35 -23.48 -1.40 -5.56
N PRO A 36 -23.37 -0.10 -5.22
CA PRO A 36 -24.23 0.93 -5.79
C PRO A 36 -23.96 1.14 -7.29
N GLU A 37 -24.94 1.68 -8.01
CA GLU A 37 -24.89 1.92 -9.47
C GLU A 37 -23.63 2.67 -9.91
N ARG A 38 -23.18 3.64 -9.12
CA ARG A 38 -21.93 4.38 -9.41
C ARG A 38 -20.69 3.47 -9.44
N ALA A 39 -20.65 2.42 -8.63
CA ALA A 39 -19.57 1.43 -8.67
C ALA A 39 -19.70 0.54 -9.90
N HIS A 40 -20.92 0.09 -10.23
CA HIS A 40 -21.21 -0.70 -11.43
C HIS A 40 -20.77 -0.01 -12.72
N ASN A 41 -21.02 1.30 -12.82
CA ASN A 41 -20.61 2.10 -13.97
C ASN A 41 -19.08 2.20 -14.13
N LEU A 42 -18.32 1.97 -13.05
CA LEU A 42 -16.86 2.02 -13.05
C LEU A 42 -16.21 0.65 -13.20
N ILE A 43 -16.85 -0.42 -12.72
CA ILE A 43 -16.29 -1.77 -12.70
C ILE A 43 -16.57 -2.49 -14.03
N GLY A 44 -15.50 -2.87 -14.72
CA GLY A 44 -15.52 -3.75 -15.89
C GLY A 44 -15.75 -5.18 -15.45
N SER A 45 -14.82 -5.66 -14.63
CA SER A 45 -14.82 -6.99 -14.02
C SER A 45 -14.20 -6.93 -12.63
N MET A 46 -14.54 -7.89 -11.76
CA MET A 46 -13.96 -8.03 -10.44
C MET A 46 -13.63 -9.50 -10.20
N HIS A 47 -12.41 -9.78 -9.74
CA HIS A 47 -11.91 -11.13 -9.51
C HIS A 47 -11.29 -11.21 -8.11
N LEU A 48 -11.63 -12.25 -7.37
CA LEU A 48 -10.85 -12.68 -6.21
C LEU A 48 -9.60 -13.39 -6.75
N VAL A 49 -8.42 -12.83 -6.49
CA VAL A 49 -7.14 -13.37 -6.98
C VAL A 49 -6.53 -14.33 -5.97
N ALA A 50 -6.51 -13.96 -4.70
CA ALA A 50 -5.93 -14.76 -3.63
C ALA A 50 -6.80 -14.71 -2.38
N ASP A 51 -6.88 -15.84 -1.69
CA ASP A 51 -7.65 -15.99 -0.46
C ASP A 51 -6.78 -16.66 0.63
N HIS A 52 -6.56 -15.91 1.70
CA HIS A 52 -5.96 -16.38 2.93
C HIS A 52 -7.05 -16.33 3.99
N ASN A 53 -7.76 -17.45 4.14
CA ASN A 53 -8.77 -17.63 5.16
C ASN A 53 -8.22 -18.53 6.29
N THR A 54 -8.38 -18.06 7.53
CA THR A 54 -8.15 -18.81 8.76
C THR A 54 -9.34 -18.57 9.69
N ASP A 55 -9.58 -19.46 10.64
CA ASP A 55 -10.76 -19.40 11.54
C ASP A 55 -10.91 -18.07 12.29
N THR A 56 -9.83 -17.30 12.44
CA THR A 56 -9.79 -16.04 13.19
C THR A 56 -9.46 -14.80 12.34
N SER A 57 -9.10 -14.97 11.07
CA SER A 57 -8.62 -13.87 10.23
C SER A 57 -8.81 -14.14 8.74
N HIS A 58 -9.21 -13.10 8.01
CA HIS A 58 -9.43 -13.13 6.57
C HIS A 58 -8.56 -12.07 5.90
N PHE A 59 -7.76 -12.49 4.93
CA PHE A 59 -7.06 -11.61 4.01
C PHE A 59 -7.31 -12.05 2.57
N GLN A 60 -7.80 -11.12 1.74
CA GLN A 60 -8.12 -11.39 0.34
C GLN A 60 -7.51 -10.35 -0.59
N VAL A 61 -7.17 -10.78 -1.80
CA VAL A 61 -6.68 -9.91 -2.86
C VAL A 61 -7.73 -9.85 -3.96
N PHE A 62 -8.18 -8.66 -4.31
CA PHE A 62 -9.12 -8.45 -5.42
C PHE A 62 -8.43 -7.74 -6.57
N LEU A 63 -8.68 -8.19 -7.80
CA LEU A 63 -8.36 -7.48 -9.04
C LEU A 63 -9.63 -6.91 -9.64
N ILE A 64 -9.65 -5.60 -9.86
CA ILE A 64 -10.78 -4.86 -10.42
C ILE A 64 -10.32 -4.18 -11.69
N GLU A 65 -10.88 -4.59 -12.82
CA GLU A 65 -10.67 -3.90 -14.09
C GLU A 65 -11.69 -2.76 -14.20
N LEU A 66 -11.23 -1.55 -14.50
CA LEU A 66 -12.09 -0.37 -14.58
C LEU A 66 -12.51 -0.06 -16.02
N ARG A 67 -13.80 0.26 -16.21
CA ARG A 67 -14.35 0.85 -17.44
C ARG A 67 -13.99 2.33 -17.50
N MET A 68 -12.71 2.65 -17.69
CA MET A 68 -12.29 4.05 -17.89
C MET A 68 -11.99 4.34 -19.35
N GLU A 69 -12.60 5.39 -19.88
CA GLU A 69 -12.17 5.99 -21.15
C GLU A 69 -10.81 6.68 -20.97
N ALA A 70 -10.04 6.73 -22.06
CA ALA A 70 -8.62 7.11 -22.09
C ALA A 70 -8.27 8.54 -21.64
N VAL A 71 -9.24 9.33 -21.18
CA VAL A 71 -9.08 10.77 -20.89
C VAL A 71 -8.26 11.03 -19.61
N ARG A 72 -8.16 10.05 -18.69
CA ARG A 72 -7.32 10.17 -17.48
C ARG A 72 -6.25 9.10 -17.45
N ASN A 73 -4.99 9.52 -17.45
CA ASN A 73 -3.85 8.59 -17.44
C ASN A 73 -3.72 7.79 -16.13
N ARG A 74 -4.18 8.32 -14.99
CA ARG A 74 -3.96 7.73 -13.67
C ARG A 74 -5.27 7.42 -12.94
N ILE A 75 -5.31 6.26 -12.30
CA ILE A 75 -6.40 5.85 -11.40
C ILE A 75 -6.36 6.75 -10.16
N GLY A 76 -7.40 7.55 -9.92
CA GLY A 76 -7.44 8.51 -8.81
C GLY A 76 -8.32 8.02 -7.65
N LYS A 77 -8.12 8.59 -6.45
CA LYS A 77 -8.94 8.29 -5.26
C LYS A 77 -10.44 8.47 -5.52
N THR A 78 -10.82 9.52 -6.25
CA THR A 78 -12.22 9.84 -6.58
C THR A 78 -12.93 8.74 -7.36
N GLN A 79 -12.20 7.95 -8.15
CA GLN A 79 -12.72 6.80 -8.89
C GLN A 79 -12.81 5.55 -8.00
N LEU A 80 -11.93 5.43 -7.00
CA LEU A 80 -11.87 4.26 -6.12
C LEU A 80 -12.85 4.33 -4.97
N THR A 81 -13.05 5.51 -4.38
CA THR A 81 -13.93 5.72 -3.21
C THR A 81 -15.36 5.18 -3.43
N PRO A 82 -16.02 5.41 -4.58
CA PRO A 82 -17.36 4.87 -4.85
C PRO A 82 -17.43 3.34 -4.86
N ILE A 83 -16.30 2.65 -5.08
CA ILE A 83 -16.21 1.19 -5.07
C ILE A 83 -15.87 0.70 -3.66
N LEU A 84 -14.81 1.27 -3.06
CA LEU A 84 -14.25 0.80 -1.81
C LEU A 84 -15.13 1.10 -0.60
N GLU A 85 -15.71 2.29 -0.49
CA GLU A 85 -16.52 2.61 0.70
C GLU A 85 -17.75 1.70 0.83
N PRO A 86 -18.59 1.50 -0.21
CA PRO A 86 -19.71 0.58 -0.11
C PRO A 86 -19.26 -0.87 0.11
N PHE A 87 -18.14 -1.28 -0.49
CA PHE A 87 -17.57 -2.61 -0.27
C PHE A 87 -17.23 -2.83 1.20
N TYR A 88 -16.53 -1.89 1.85
CA TYR A 88 -16.19 -2.01 3.27
C TYR A 88 -17.38 -1.88 4.21
N ARG A 89 -18.43 -1.12 3.85
CA ARG A 89 -19.68 -1.09 4.62
C ARG A 89 -20.36 -2.45 4.64
N ARG A 90 -20.31 -3.17 3.52
CA ARG A 90 -20.91 -4.50 3.39
C ARG A 90 -20.04 -5.60 4.01
N PHE A 91 -18.73 -5.50 3.86
CA PHE A 91 -17.78 -6.50 4.35
C PHE A 91 -16.77 -5.89 5.34
N PRO A 92 -17.23 -5.43 6.52
CA PRO A 92 -16.41 -4.68 7.45
C PRO A 92 -15.45 -5.55 8.25
N GLN A 93 -15.37 -6.87 8.09
CA GLN A 93 -14.46 -7.69 8.90
C GLN A 93 -13.19 -8.11 8.16
N GLY A 94 -13.16 -8.00 6.83
CA GLY A 94 -12.01 -8.48 6.07
C GLY A 94 -10.89 -7.46 5.93
N ASN A 95 -9.69 -8.01 5.78
CA ASN A 95 -8.49 -7.31 5.34
C ASN A 95 -8.31 -7.54 3.85
N TYR A 96 -8.06 -6.47 3.11
CA TYR A 96 -8.07 -6.54 1.66
C TYR A 96 -6.90 -5.79 1.06
N LEU A 97 -6.36 -6.36 -0.01
CA LEU A 97 -5.52 -5.66 -0.98
C LEU A 97 -6.29 -5.60 -2.30
N PHE A 98 -6.52 -4.39 -2.80
CA PHE A 98 -7.16 -4.20 -4.10
C PHE A 98 -6.12 -3.84 -5.14
N VAL A 99 -6.21 -4.46 -6.31
CA VAL A 99 -5.46 -4.10 -7.49
C VAL A 99 -6.46 -3.57 -8.49
N PHE A 100 -6.38 -2.28 -8.80
CA PHE A 100 -7.19 -1.66 -9.83
C PHE A 100 -6.38 -1.58 -11.11
N ALA A 101 -6.91 -2.07 -12.21
CA ALA A 101 -6.27 -1.97 -13.52
C ALA A 101 -7.21 -1.26 -14.49
N ARG A 102 -6.64 -0.52 -15.44
CA ARG A 102 -7.38 -0.13 -16.64
C ARG A 102 -7.59 -1.36 -17.53
N SER A 103 -8.60 -1.32 -18.41
CA SER A 103 -8.84 -2.41 -19.38
C SER A 103 -7.63 -2.70 -20.28
N ASP A 104 -6.79 -1.71 -20.54
CA ASP A 104 -5.55 -1.81 -21.32
C ASP A 104 -4.31 -2.06 -20.47
N TYR A 105 -4.46 -2.16 -19.15
CA TYR A 105 -3.37 -2.33 -18.18
C TYR A 105 -2.27 -1.25 -18.23
N SER A 106 -2.53 -0.12 -18.89
CA SER A 106 -1.61 1.02 -18.98
C SER A 106 -1.35 1.69 -17.63
N SER A 107 -2.23 1.49 -16.66
CA SER A 107 -2.09 1.96 -15.28
C SER A 107 -2.68 0.92 -14.35
N VAL A 108 -1.90 0.52 -13.35
CA VAL A 108 -2.27 -0.40 -12.29
C VAL A 108 -2.06 0.29 -10.94
N ALA A 109 -3.03 0.21 -10.04
CA ALA A 109 -2.95 0.78 -8.71
C ALA A 109 -3.19 -0.29 -7.66
N PHE A 110 -2.18 -0.56 -6.83
CA PHE A 110 -2.35 -1.35 -5.62
C PHE A 110 -2.86 -0.44 -4.51
N VAL A 111 -3.90 -0.88 -3.81
CA VAL A 111 -4.62 -0.08 -2.83
C VAL A 111 -4.81 -0.89 -1.57
N SER A 112 -4.27 -0.39 -0.47
CA SER A 112 -4.45 -0.94 0.86
C SER A 112 -5.23 0.06 1.73
N PRO A 113 -6.57 -0.07 1.83
CA PRO A 113 -7.39 0.85 2.60
C PRO A 113 -7.14 0.70 4.10
N LYS A 114 -7.02 1.84 4.81
CA LYS A 114 -6.98 1.92 6.27
C LYS A 114 -8.27 2.55 6.76
N ARG A 115 -8.94 1.95 7.73
CA ARG A 115 -10.15 2.51 8.35
C ARG A 115 -9.75 3.60 9.33
N VAL A 116 -10.46 4.71 9.32
CA VAL A 116 -10.22 5.87 10.20
C VAL A 116 -11.46 6.00 11.08
N GLY A 117 -11.36 5.59 12.34
CA GLY A 117 -12.45 5.69 13.32
C GLY A 117 -12.56 4.50 14.29
N GLN A 118 -12.25 3.28 13.85
CA GLN A 118 -12.26 2.10 14.75
C GLN A 118 -11.06 2.09 15.71
N ASP A 119 -9.90 2.61 15.29
CA ASP A 119 -8.68 2.61 16.12
C ASP A 119 -8.77 3.60 17.30
N ALA A 120 -9.64 4.62 17.22
CA ALA A 120 -9.79 5.64 18.26
C ALA A 120 -10.44 5.11 19.54
N HIS A 121 -11.29 4.08 19.44
CA HIS A 121 -11.91 3.46 20.62
C HIS A 121 -10.94 2.65 21.47
N THR A 122 -9.76 2.30 20.93
CA THR A 122 -8.71 1.61 21.71
C THR A 122 -8.01 2.56 22.70
N HIS A 123 -8.06 3.88 22.47
CA HIS A 123 -7.48 4.87 23.39
C HIS A 123 -8.52 5.54 24.31
N GLU A 124 -9.79 5.64 23.87
CA GLU A 124 -10.85 6.19 24.72
C GLU A 124 -11.31 5.20 25.80
N ALA A 125 -11.28 3.88 25.54
CA ALA A 125 -11.63 2.87 26.54
C ALA A 125 -10.67 2.88 27.75
N ASP A 126 -9.37 3.06 27.52
CA ASP A 126 -8.36 3.15 28.58
C ASP A 126 -8.47 4.46 29.39
N LEU A 127 -9.01 5.54 28.78
CA LEU A 127 -9.21 6.83 29.46
C LEU A 127 -10.57 6.93 30.17
N MET A 128 -11.55 6.08 29.81
CA MET A 128 -12.91 6.11 30.36
C MET A 128 -13.10 5.32 31.66
N GLU A 129 -12.17 4.43 32.05
CA GLU A 129 -12.27 3.68 33.32
C GLU A 129 -12.07 4.55 34.58
N MET A 130 -11.72 5.84 34.43
CA MET A 130 -11.34 6.69 35.57
C MET A 130 -12.37 7.76 36.01
N LEU A 131 -13.55 7.87 35.36
CA LEU A 131 -14.53 8.91 35.72
C LEU A 131 -15.98 8.38 35.78
N PRO A 132 -16.53 8.11 36.98
CA PRO A 132 -17.94 7.77 37.13
C PRO A 132 -18.81 9.05 37.12
N GLY A 133 -19.81 9.11 36.24
CA GLY A 133 -20.91 10.08 36.37
C GLY A 133 -21.31 10.91 35.14
N MET A 134 -20.72 10.71 33.96
CA MET A 134 -21.22 11.36 32.74
C MET A 134 -22.29 10.51 32.04
N GLU A 135 -23.53 10.98 32.07
CA GLU A 135 -24.62 10.43 31.27
C GLU A 135 -24.24 10.41 29.79
N ARG A 136 -24.39 9.23 29.18
CA ARG A 136 -24.17 9.01 27.75
C ARG A 136 -25.15 9.88 26.95
N VAL A 137 -24.66 10.97 26.39
CA VAL A 137 -25.32 11.55 25.22
C VAL A 137 -24.95 10.65 24.04
N GLU A 138 -25.77 9.64 23.78
CA GLU A 138 -25.74 8.85 22.55
C GLU A 138 -26.16 9.74 21.38
N THR A 139 -25.28 10.66 20.99
CA THR A 139 -25.31 11.18 19.63
C THR A 139 -24.96 9.99 18.75
N ALA A 140 -25.95 9.50 18.00
CA ALA A 140 -25.75 8.58 16.90
C ALA A 140 -24.82 9.24 15.87
N ARG A 141 -23.51 9.22 16.15
CA ARG A 141 -22.47 9.63 15.21
C ARG A 141 -22.54 8.61 14.09
N SER A 142 -22.99 9.08 12.93
CA SER A 142 -22.93 8.38 11.65
C SER A 142 -21.70 7.47 11.61
N THR A 143 -21.93 6.15 11.54
CA THR A 143 -20.92 5.11 11.35
C THR A 143 -20.37 5.16 9.92
N GLU A 144 -20.06 6.36 9.44
CA GLU A 144 -19.35 6.58 8.21
C GLU A 144 -17.98 5.94 8.33
N THR A 145 -17.84 4.77 7.72
CA THR A 145 -16.55 4.10 7.57
C THR A 145 -15.68 4.99 6.68
N ARG A 146 -14.91 5.89 7.30
CA ARG A 146 -13.96 6.75 6.60
C ARG A 146 -12.74 5.90 6.25
N LEU A 147 -12.43 5.81 4.96
CA LEU A 147 -11.27 5.07 4.46
C LEU A 147 -10.14 6.03 4.09
N ARG A 148 -8.97 5.85 4.70
CA ARG A 148 -7.71 6.41 4.22
C ARG A 148 -7.10 5.42 3.22
N LEU A 149 -7.10 5.78 1.96
CA LEU A 149 -6.52 4.96 0.90
C LEU A 149 -5.00 5.16 0.85
N ARG A 150 -4.24 4.06 0.90
CA ARG A 150 -2.80 3.99 0.63
C ARG A 150 -2.63 3.38 -0.75
N LEU A 151 -2.09 4.14 -1.69
CA LEU A 151 -2.02 3.75 -3.10
C LEU A 151 -0.57 3.65 -3.54
N LEU A 152 -0.28 2.60 -4.30
CA LEU A 152 0.94 2.42 -5.07
C LEU A 152 0.52 2.38 -6.54
N HIS A 153 0.99 3.34 -7.34
CA HIS A 153 0.65 3.45 -8.75
C HIS A 153 1.79 2.93 -9.59
N LEU A 154 1.45 2.13 -10.59
CA LEU A 154 2.38 1.55 -11.54
C LEU A 154 1.83 1.90 -12.94
N ASP A 155 2.42 2.91 -13.55
CA ASP A 155 2.03 3.39 -14.87
C ASP A 155 2.96 2.78 -15.93
N ALA A 156 2.43 2.45 -17.11
CA ALA A 156 3.19 1.92 -18.23
C ALA A 156 3.74 3.06 -19.11
N PRO A 157 4.99 2.97 -19.63
CA PRO A 157 5.96 1.90 -19.37
C PRO A 157 6.45 1.90 -17.91
N LEU A 158 6.64 0.71 -17.35
CA LEU A 158 6.97 0.52 -15.94
C LEU A 158 8.38 1.03 -15.60
N ASP A 159 8.46 2.31 -15.23
CA ASP A 159 9.65 2.93 -14.64
C ASP A 159 9.46 3.11 -13.13
N LEU A 160 9.67 2.01 -12.40
CA LEU A 160 9.46 1.98 -10.96
C LEU A 160 10.56 2.75 -10.23
N THR A 161 10.14 3.73 -9.44
CA THR A 161 10.98 4.40 -8.44
C THR A 161 11.49 3.41 -7.40
N PHE A 162 12.55 3.78 -6.69
CA PHE A 162 13.11 2.97 -5.60
C PHE A 162 12.05 2.58 -4.56
N THR A 163 11.24 3.56 -4.13
CA THR A 163 10.16 3.35 -3.17
C THR A 163 9.12 2.36 -3.68
N GLU A 164 8.73 2.46 -4.96
CA GLU A 164 7.74 1.55 -5.54
C GLU A 164 8.26 0.12 -5.60
N ARG A 165 9.53 -0.07 -6.01
CA ARG A 165 10.19 -1.39 -5.98
C ARG A 165 10.28 -1.94 -4.56
N GLN A 166 10.60 -1.09 -3.59
CA GLN A 166 10.70 -1.51 -2.19
C GLN A 166 9.33 -1.96 -1.65
N ILE A 167 8.27 -1.17 -1.86
CA ILE A 167 6.91 -1.53 -1.42
C ILE A 167 6.49 -2.86 -2.04
N LEU A 168 6.76 -3.03 -3.34
CA LEU A 168 6.53 -4.28 -4.04
C LEU A 168 7.31 -5.41 -3.35
N GLU A 169 8.64 -5.38 -3.26
CA GLU A 169 9.39 -6.47 -2.63
C GLU A 169 8.97 -6.75 -1.17
N GLU A 170 8.55 -5.73 -0.42
CA GLU A 170 8.08 -5.88 0.97
C GLU A 170 6.77 -6.66 1.11
N ILE A 171 5.90 -6.70 0.08
CA ILE A 171 4.67 -7.51 0.15
C ILE A 171 4.87 -8.97 -0.29
N ARG A 172 6.03 -9.32 -0.86
CA ARG A 172 6.33 -10.69 -1.28
C ARG A 172 6.27 -11.67 -0.10
N LEU A 173 5.59 -12.81 -0.28
CA LEU A 173 5.50 -13.84 0.74
C LEU A 173 6.60 -14.89 0.59
N THR A 174 6.99 -15.47 1.72
CA THR A 174 7.74 -16.72 1.79
C THR A 174 6.78 -17.90 2.01
N PRO A 175 7.20 -19.15 1.73
CA PRO A 175 6.33 -20.32 1.92
C PRO A 175 5.77 -20.50 3.34
N GLY A 176 6.44 -19.94 4.36
CA GLY A 176 5.96 -19.95 5.76
C GLY A 176 4.97 -18.82 6.10
N GLU A 177 4.93 -17.75 5.31
CA GLU A 177 4.10 -16.56 5.56
C GLU A 177 2.72 -16.71 4.93
N GLN A 178 1.91 -17.64 5.44
CA GLN A 178 0.65 -18.01 4.80
C GLN A 178 -0.60 -17.66 5.63
N ARG A 179 -0.43 -17.32 6.92
CA ARG A 179 -1.54 -16.93 7.79
C ARG A 179 -2.03 -15.52 7.44
N ALA A 180 -3.35 -15.35 7.43
CA ALA A 180 -4.01 -14.14 7.00
C ALA A 180 -3.57 -12.88 7.78
N ASP A 181 -3.38 -13.00 9.09
CA ASP A 181 -2.88 -11.93 9.96
C ASP A 181 -1.45 -11.50 9.63
N MET A 182 -0.56 -12.46 9.39
CA MET A 182 0.83 -12.19 8.99
C MET A 182 0.89 -11.51 7.61
N VAL A 183 0.14 -12.04 6.64
CA VAL A 183 0.07 -11.47 5.28
C VAL A 183 -0.48 -10.04 5.33
N TRP A 184 -1.56 -9.82 6.09
CA TRP A 184 -2.12 -8.48 6.25
C TRP A 184 -1.16 -7.51 6.92
N ASN A 185 -0.49 -7.92 8.00
CA ASN A 185 0.49 -7.08 8.69
C ASN A 185 1.62 -6.67 7.75
N LYS A 186 2.13 -7.60 6.95
CA LYS A 186 3.16 -7.35 5.95
C LYS A 186 2.71 -6.34 4.89
N VAL A 187 1.53 -6.53 4.30
CA VAL A 187 0.92 -5.57 3.36
C VAL A 187 0.70 -4.20 4.02
N ARG A 188 0.19 -4.19 5.26
CA ARG A 188 -0.08 -2.95 5.99
C ARG A 188 1.20 -2.17 6.26
N GLU A 189 2.29 -2.84 6.61
CA GLU A 189 3.60 -2.23 6.87
C GLU A 189 4.26 -1.73 5.59
N ALA A 190 4.25 -2.50 4.50
CA ALA A 190 4.79 -2.09 3.22
C ALA A 190 4.15 -0.80 2.69
N PHE A 191 2.83 -0.62 2.91
CA PHE A 191 2.11 0.58 2.52
C PHE A 191 2.18 1.72 3.55
N SER A 192 2.94 1.57 4.63
CA SER A 192 3.06 2.61 5.67
C SER A 192 3.98 3.75 5.24
N VAL A 193 3.40 4.94 5.04
CA VAL A 193 4.11 6.16 4.64
C VAL A 193 5.22 6.54 5.63
N GLU A 194 4.96 6.35 6.93
CA GLU A 194 5.89 6.72 8.02
C GLU A 194 7.23 5.99 7.88
N LYS A 195 7.20 4.69 7.54
CA LYS A 195 8.41 3.86 7.36
C LYS A 195 9.22 4.31 6.15
N VAL A 196 8.55 4.61 5.03
CA VAL A 196 9.23 5.13 3.82
C VAL A 196 9.90 6.46 4.10
N THR A 197 9.24 7.37 4.82
CA THR A 197 9.83 8.66 5.20
C THR A 197 10.96 8.52 6.21
N GLU A 198 10.79 7.73 7.27
CA GLU A 198 11.81 7.55 8.30
C GLU A 198 13.07 6.87 7.77
N GLN A 199 12.89 5.83 6.94
CA GLN A 199 14.01 5.13 6.33
C GLN A 199 14.72 6.02 5.30
N PHE A 200 13.98 6.76 4.48
CA PHE A 200 14.55 7.76 3.59
C PHE A 200 15.35 8.82 4.36
N TYR A 201 14.80 9.39 5.43
CA TYR A 201 15.51 10.37 6.26
C TYR A 201 16.77 9.77 6.90
N LYS A 202 16.70 8.53 7.38
CA LYS A 202 17.85 7.83 7.99
C LYS A 202 18.95 7.57 6.97
N GLU A 203 18.61 7.08 5.78
CA GLU A 203 19.56 6.79 4.71
C GLU A 203 20.17 8.07 4.14
N TYR A 204 19.34 9.08 3.87
CA TYR A 204 19.81 10.40 3.42
C TYR A 204 20.76 11.04 4.45
N ARG A 205 20.41 10.99 5.74
CA ARG A 205 21.28 11.49 6.81
C ARG A 205 22.61 10.76 6.82
N ASN A 206 22.62 9.44 6.69
CA ASN A 206 23.85 8.67 6.63
C ASN A 206 24.72 9.05 5.43
N LEU A 207 24.13 9.20 4.23
CA LEU A 207 24.83 9.66 3.03
C LEU A 207 25.42 11.05 3.21
N PHE A 208 24.65 11.96 3.80
CA PHE A 208 25.09 13.32 4.07
C PHE A 208 26.26 13.36 5.06
N GLU A 209 26.21 12.58 6.15
CA GLU A 209 27.33 12.49 7.10
C GLU A 209 28.59 11.88 6.47
N HIS A 210 28.45 10.87 5.59
CA HIS A 210 29.60 10.33 4.85
C HIS A 210 30.21 11.37 3.90
N LEU A 211 29.39 12.11 3.15
CA LEU A 211 29.83 13.21 2.29
C LEU A 211 30.55 14.30 3.08
N LYS A 212 29.98 14.70 4.22
CA LYS A 212 30.58 15.69 5.13
C LYS A 212 31.93 15.23 5.65
N ALA A 213 32.05 13.97 6.09
CA ALA A 213 33.32 13.40 6.56
C ALA A 213 34.38 13.33 5.44
N ALA A 214 33.98 12.97 4.22
CA ALA A 214 34.87 12.93 3.05
C ALA A 214 35.36 14.33 2.66
N LEU A 215 34.47 15.33 2.65
CA LEU A 215 34.82 16.72 2.37
C LEU A 215 35.74 17.31 3.44
N GLN A 216 35.47 17.05 4.72
CA GLN A 216 36.33 17.50 5.83
C GLN A 216 37.72 16.89 5.75
N LYS A 217 37.85 15.58 5.45
CA LYS A 217 39.17 14.96 5.21
C LYS A 217 39.92 15.63 4.05
N THR A 218 39.22 16.01 2.99
CA THR A 218 39.83 16.65 1.82
C THR A 218 40.32 18.07 2.14
N ILE A 219 39.57 18.82 2.94
CA ILE A 219 39.95 20.17 3.41
C ILE A 219 41.13 20.12 4.40
N SER A 220 41.14 19.14 5.31
CA SER A 220 42.28 18.93 6.22
C SER A 220 43.55 18.51 5.48
N ASN A 221 43.43 17.72 4.41
CA ASN A 221 44.56 17.31 3.57
C ASN A 221 45.08 18.45 2.66
N SER A 222 44.22 19.38 2.21
CA SER A 222 44.67 20.54 1.43
C SER A 222 45.36 21.60 2.30
N ALA A 223 44.92 21.78 3.55
CA ALA A 223 45.60 22.64 4.52
C ALA A 223 47.03 22.14 4.86
N GLN A 224 47.26 20.83 4.84
CA GLN A 224 48.61 20.25 5.00
C GLN A 224 49.49 20.37 3.75
N ARG A 225 48.91 20.53 2.55
CA ARG A 225 49.67 20.68 1.29
C ARG A 225 50.21 22.09 1.04
N HIS A 226 49.73 23.10 1.75
CA HIS A 226 50.27 24.47 1.68
C HIS A 226 51.43 24.74 2.67
N GLY A 227 51.88 23.73 3.42
CA GLY A 227 53.02 23.83 4.36
C GLY A 227 54.40 23.53 3.79
N PHE A 228 54.52 23.08 2.53
CA PHE A 228 55.80 22.77 1.89
C PHE A 228 55.98 23.61 0.62
N GLY A 229 56.33 24.88 0.79
CA GLY A 229 56.56 25.80 -0.32
C GLY A 229 57.28 27.08 0.07
N MET A 230 58.23 27.01 1.01
CA MET A 230 59.15 28.10 1.33
C MET A 230 60.45 27.49 1.87
N CYS A 231 61.30 26.99 0.96
CA CYS A 231 62.75 26.88 1.15
C CYS A 231 63.37 26.48 -0.19
N GLN A 232 63.74 27.47 -1.00
CA GLN A 232 65.10 27.72 -1.52
C GLN A 232 65.04 28.78 -2.62
#